data_AF-A0A9D6QXM7-F1
#
_entry.id   AF-A0A9D6QXM7-F1
#
_cell.length_a   1.000
_cell.length_b   1.000
_cell.length_c   1.000
_cell.angle_alpha   90.00
_cell.angle_beta   90.00
_cell.angle_gamma   90.00
#
_symmetry.space_group_name_H-M   'P 1'
#
loop_
_entity.id
_entity.type
_entity.pdbx_description
1 polymer ?
#
loop_
_entity_poly.entity_id
_entity_poly.type
_entity_poly.pdbx_seq_one_letter_code
_entity_poly.pdbx_strand_id
1 'polypeptide(L)'
;MSPTEAELKQFRFMEQLEKYGYIAAGVSFLILGMVVFAYGWFEFILKIEAGPARAMLTLMNDLLLVVILLELFRTVINFLRSRMISLEPFLHVGIIAAVRRLLTIGAEMTLRGDITEVRFNQYLFDALVSIGIILALVIALYIYGLRWKPIEPVVLK
;
A
#
# COMPACT_ATOMS: atom_id res chain seq x y z
N MET A 1 43.87 11.27 17.12
CA MET A 1 42.54 11.15 16.51
C MET A 1 41.60 10.64 17.58
N SER A 2 40.73 11.49 18.11
CA SER A 2 39.78 11.10 19.15
C SER A 2 38.71 10.17 18.55
N PRO A 3 38.33 9.08 19.23
CA PRO A 3 37.34 8.11 18.73
C PRO A 3 35.98 8.72 18.38
N THR A 4 35.66 9.91 18.91
CA THR A 4 34.39 10.62 18.73
C THR A 4 34.15 11.17 17.31
N GLU A 5 35.18 11.58 16.57
CA GLU A 5 34.97 12.13 15.20
C GLU A 5 34.70 11.04 14.15
N ALA A 6 35.28 9.85 14.33
CA ALA A 6 35.08 8.72 13.44
C ALA A 6 33.66 8.15 13.59
N GLU A 7 33.16 8.04 14.82
CA GLU A 7 31.79 7.60 15.11
C GLU A 7 30.76 8.56 14.51
N LEU A 8 30.91 9.88 14.72
CA LEU A 8 30.02 10.90 14.16
C LEU A 8 30.00 10.88 12.62
N LYS A 9 31.14 10.58 11.98
CA LYS A 9 31.24 10.47 10.52
C LYS A 9 30.54 9.20 10.00
N GLN A 10 30.67 8.08 10.72
CA GLN A 10 29.97 6.82 10.38
C GLN A 10 28.46 6.95 10.54
N PHE A 11 27.97 7.55 11.63
CA PHE A 11 26.54 7.81 11.83
C PHE A 11 25.96 8.68 10.71
N ARG A 12 26.65 9.76 10.33
CA ARG A 12 26.19 10.67 9.26
C ARG A 12 26.19 9.99 7.88
N PHE A 13 27.14 9.09 7.63
CA PHE A 13 27.21 8.33 6.39
C PHE A 13 26.06 7.30 6.29
N MET A 14 25.74 6.61 7.39
CA MET A 14 24.58 5.71 7.45
C MET A 14 23.26 6.46 7.21
N GLU A 15 23.07 7.62 7.83
CA GLU A 15 21.87 8.43 7.64
C GLU A 15 21.70 8.90 6.18
N GLN A 16 22.80 9.23 5.49
CA GLN A 16 22.76 9.58 4.07
C GLN A 16 22.41 8.38 3.19
N LEU A 17 22.99 7.21 3.44
CA LEU A 17 22.67 6.00 2.68
C LEU A 17 21.19 5.62 2.82
N GLU A 18 20.65 5.71 4.03
CA GLU A 18 19.23 5.48 4.30
C GLU A 18 18.36 6.41 3.45
N LYS A 19 18.66 7.72 3.46
CA LYS A 19 17.93 8.71 2.67
C LYS A 19 17.97 8.42 1.16
N TYR A 20 19.14 8.08 0.62
CA TYR A 20 19.27 7.73 -0.80
C TYR A 20 18.52 6.45 -1.16
N GLY A 21 18.53 5.45 -0.29
CA GLY A 21 17.77 4.21 -0.46
C GLY A 21 16.27 4.46 -0.60
N TYR A 22 15.69 5.27 0.28
CA TYR A 22 14.26 5.59 0.21
C TYR A 22 13.89 6.43 -1.02
N ILE A 23 14.74 7.40 -1.41
CA ILE A 23 14.52 8.18 -2.64
C ILE A 23 14.53 7.24 -3.85
N ALA A 24 15.52 6.34 -3.94
CA ALA A 24 15.61 5.36 -5.01
C ALA A 24 14.38 4.44 -5.05
N ALA A 25 13.91 3.96 -3.89
CA ALA A 25 12.70 3.15 -3.78
C ALA A 25 11.46 3.91 -4.26
N GLY A 26 11.28 5.17 -3.83
CA GLY A 26 10.16 6.01 -4.26
C GLY A 26 10.14 6.25 -5.77
N VAL A 27 11.31 6.58 -6.35
CA VAL A 27 11.46 6.74 -7.81
C VAL A 27 11.16 5.43 -8.53
N SER A 28 11.58 4.29 -7.99
CA SER A 28 11.32 2.97 -8.58
C SER A 28 9.83 2.64 -8.62
N PHE A 29 9.08 2.92 -7.55
CA PHE A 29 7.63 2.75 -7.53
C PHE A 29 6.92 3.64 -8.57
N LEU A 30 7.37 4.89 -8.74
CA LEU A 30 6.81 5.80 -9.74
C LEU A 30 7.07 5.32 -11.16
N ILE A 31 8.31 4.95 -11.48
CA ILE A 31 8.67 4.44 -12.81
C ILE A 31 7.87 3.17 -13.12
N LEU A 32 7.83 2.22 -12.19
CA LEU A 32 7.09 0.98 -12.36
C LEU A 32 5.59 1.25 -12.54
N GLY A 33 5.01 2.15 -11.75
CA GLY A 33 3.62 2.56 -11.87
C GLY A 33 3.31 3.16 -13.24
N MET A 34 4.17 4.04 -13.75
CA MET A 34 4.01 4.60 -15.09
C MET A 34 4.11 3.55 -16.19
N VAL A 35 5.06 2.62 -16.08
CA VAL A 35 5.23 1.52 -17.07
C VAL A 35 3.99 0.62 -17.10
N VAL A 36 3.52 0.17 -15.93
CA VAL A 36 2.32 -0.67 -15.83
C VAL A 36 1.08 0.07 -16.34
N PHE A 37 0.94 1.36 -16.01
CA PHE A 37 -0.16 2.18 -16.48
C PHE A 37 -0.17 2.30 -18.02
N ALA A 38 0.97 2.64 -18.61
CA ALA A 38 1.08 2.76 -20.07
C ALA A 38 0.84 1.42 -20.78
N TYR A 39 1.41 0.34 -20.25
CA TYR A 39 1.23 -1.00 -20.80
C TYR A 39 -0.22 -1.46 -20.73
N GLY A 40 -0.90 -1.27 -19.59
CA GLY A 40 -2.30 -1.66 -19.42
C GLY A 40 -3.22 -0.94 -20.40
N TRP A 41 -3.04 0.37 -20.59
CA TRP A 41 -3.80 1.14 -21.59
C TRP A 41 -3.51 0.72 -23.03
N PHE A 42 -2.24 0.46 -23.35
CA PHE A 42 -1.83 -0.02 -24.67
C PHE A 42 -2.50 -1.36 -25.00
N GLU A 43 -2.41 -2.34 -24.09
CA GLU A 43 -3.05 -3.65 -24.22
C GLU A 43 -4.57 -3.55 -24.31
N PHE A 44 -5.19 -2.64 -23.53
CA PHE A 44 -6.63 -2.40 -23.56
C PHE A 44 -7.11 -1.95 -24.94
N ILE A 45 -6.46 -0.95 -25.53
CA ILE A 45 -6.83 -0.41 -26.84
C ILE A 45 -6.73 -1.49 -27.92
N LEU A 46 -5.70 -2.35 -27.86
CA LEU A 46 -5.53 -3.44 -28.82
C LEU A 46 -6.59 -4.54 -28.72
N LYS A 47 -7.14 -4.77 -27.52
CA LYS A 47 -8.00 -5.93 -27.24
C LYS A 47 -9.49 -5.58 -27.09
N ILE A 48 -9.83 -4.30 -27.06
CA ILE A 48 -11.21 -3.85 -26.79
C ILE A 48 -12.21 -4.34 -27.84
N GLU A 49 -11.81 -4.41 -29.11
CA GLU A 49 -12.70 -4.86 -30.20
C GLU A 49 -12.92 -6.38 -30.17
N ALA A 50 -11.92 -7.15 -29.75
CA ALA A 50 -11.98 -8.61 -29.74
C ALA A 50 -12.71 -9.20 -28.52
N GLY A 51 -12.74 -8.45 -27.40
CA GLY A 51 -13.30 -8.94 -26.14
C GLY A 51 -13.39 -7.86 -25.08
N PRO A 52 -14.37 -6.94 -25.17
CA PRO A 52 -14.40 -5.72 -24.36
C PRO A 52 -14.46 -6.00 -22.86
N ALA A 53 -15.27 -6.97 -22.41
CA ALA A 53 -15.38 -7.33 -21.00
C ALA A 53 -14.04 -7.83 -20.42
N ARG A 54 -13.31 -8.67 -21.17
CA ARG A 54 -12.02 -9.21 -20.73
C ARG A 54 -10.93 -8.14 -20.75
N ALA A 55 -10.91 -7.30 -21.77
CA ALA A 55 -9.98 -6.18 -21.87
C ALA A 55 -10.17 -5.18 -20.71
N MET A 56 -11.42 -4.82 -20.38
CA MET A 56 -11.74 -3.96 -19.24
C MET A 56 -11.28 -4.56 -17.91
N LEU A 57 -11.44 -5.86 -17.71
CA LEU A 57 -11.00 -6.53 -16.48
C LEU A 57 -9.47 -6.54 -16.35
N THR A 58 -8.77 -6.83 -17.43
CA THR A 58 -7.30 -6.76 -17.45
C THR A 58 -6.83 -5.35 -17.14
N LEU A 59 -7.41 -4.33 -17.78
CA LEU A 59 -7.10 -2.93 -17.48
C LEU A 59 -7.41 -2.57 -16.03
N MET A 60 -8.57 -2.97 -15.48
CA MET A 60 -8.89 -2.74 -14.07
C MET A 60 -7.84 -3.34 -13.15
N ASN A 61 -7.42 -4.59 -13.40
CA ASN A 61 -6.39 -5.24 -12.59
C ASN A 61 -5.05 -4.50 -12.67
N ASP A 62 -4.64 -4.08 -13.87
CA ASP A 62 -3.40 -3.34 -14.08
C ASP A 62 -3.47 -1.95 -13.41
N LEU A 63 -4.60 -1.26 -13.51
CA LEU A 63 -4.83 0.00 -12.81
C LEU A 63 -4.83 -0.20 -11.29
N LEU A 64 -5.45 -1.25 -10.76
CA LEU A 64 -5.39 -1.57 -9.34
C LEU A 64 -3.94 -1.77 -8.86
N LEU A 65 -3.12 -2.46 -9.66
CA LEU A 65 -1.68 -2.59 -9.41
C LEU A 65 -0.98 -1.22 -9.40
N VAL A 66 -1.27 -0.33 -10.36
CA VAL A 66 -0.74 1.04 -10.38
C VAL A 66 -1.12 1.78 -9.11
N VAL A 67 -2.38 1.72 -8.68
CA VAL A 67 -2.78 2.38 -7.44
C VAL A 67 -2.03 1.76 -6.24
N ILE A 68 -1.73 0.45 -6.23
CA ILE A 68 -0.91 -0.19 -5.16
C ILE A 68 0.49 0.42 -5.13
N LEU A 69 1.13 0.56 -6.29
CA LEU A 69 2.45 1.18 -6.40
C LEU A 69 2.44 2.64 -5.92
N LEU A 70 1.40 3.40 -6.26
CA LEU A 70 1.22 4.78 -5.78
C LEU A 70 0.97 4.87 -4.27
N GLU A 71 0.26 3.89 -3.70
CA GLU A 71 0.06 3.78 -2.25
C GLU A 71 1.39 3.56 -1.52
N LEU A 72 2.19 2.60 -2.01
CA LEU A 72 3.51 2.30 -1.45
C LEU A 72 4.46 3.50 -1.59
N PHE A 73 4.41 4.20 -2.74
CA PHE A 73 5.13 5.45 -2.92
C PHE A 73 4.74 6.47 -1.85
N ARG A 74 3.44 6.67 -1.59
CA ARG A 74 2.96 7.57 -0.54
C ARG A 74 3.48 7.16 0.84
N THR A 75 3.55 5.87 1.15
CA THR A 75 4.14 5.35 2.40
C THR A 75 5.62 5.71 2.50
N VAL A 76 6.40 5.50 1.43
CA VAL A 76 7.83 5.84 1.39
C VAL A 76 8.04 7.34 1.59
N ILE A 77 7.23 8.19 0.97
CA ILE A 77 7.31 9.65 1.14
C ILE A 77 6.93 10.07 2.56
N ASN A 78 5.87 9.49 3.13
CA ASN A 78 5.46 9.78 4.50
C ASN A 78 6.54 9.37 5.51
N PHE A 79 7.20 8.23 5.28
CA PHE A 79 8.35 7.79 6.06
C PHE A 79 9.52 8.77 5.95
N LEU A 80 9.82 9.23 4.73
CA LEU A 80 10.87 10.23 4.47
C LEU A 80 10.61 11.55 5.21
N ARG A 81 9.32 11.91 5.41
CA ARG A 81 8.91 13.13 6.12
C ARG A 81 8.97 13.00 7.63
N SER A 82 8.54 11.87 8.21
CA SER A 82 8.45 11.74 9.68
C SER A 82 9.74 11.32 10.36
N ARG A 83 10.67 10.63 9.67
CA ARG A 83 11.91 10.01 10.21
C ARG A 83 11.72 9.15 11.47
N MET A 84 10.49 8.88 11.86
CA MET A 84 10.12 8.07 13.01
C MET A 84 9.13 7.02 12.53
N ILE A 85 9.39 5.77 12.87
CA ILE A 85 8.49 4.64 12.62
C ILE A 85 7.29 4.75 13.57
N SER A 86 6.42 5.72 13.33
CA SER A 86 5.11 5.76 13.96
C SER A 86 4.26 4.65 13.36
N LEU A 87 3.71 3.78 14.20
CA LEU A 87 2.86 2.66 13.78
C LEU A 87 1.60 3.14 13.04
N GLU A 88 1.10 4.33 13.38
CA GLU A 88 -0.15 4.87 12.86
C GLU A 88 -0.18 5.06 11.33
N PRO A 89 0.78 5.77 10.69
CA PRO A 89 0.86 5.83 9.23
C PRO A 89 0.97 4.46 8.55
N PHE A 90 1.66 3.50 9.17
CA PHE A 90 1.81 2.14 8.64
C PHE A 90 0.48 1.37 8.68
N LEU A 91 -0.25 1.46 9.80
CA LEU A 91 -1.57 0.84 9.94
C LEU A 91 -2.59 1.40 8.94
N HIS A 92 -2.60 2.72 8.71
CA HIS A 92 -3.47 3.34 7.71
C HIS A 92 -3.18 2.81 6.29
N VAL A 93 -1.92 2.71 5.92
CA VAL A 93 -1.51 2.14 4.62
C VAL A 93 -1.94 0.67 4.49
N GLY A 94 -1.73 -0.13 5.54
CA GLY A 94 -2.16 -1.52 5.58
C GLY A 94 -3.67 -1.68 5.39
N ILE A 95 -4.46 -0.82 6.04
CA ILE A 95 -5.93 -0.81 5.90
C ILE A 95 -6.32 -0.49 4.46
N ILE A 96 -5.75 0.57 3.86
CA ILE A 96 -6.08 0.97 2.49
C ILE A 96 -5.72 -0.16 1.50
N ALA A 97 -4.56 -0.79 1.65
CA ALA A 97 -4.13 -1.92 0.81
C ALA A 97 -5.07 -3.13 0.93
N ALA A 98 -5.50 -3.47 2.16
CA ALA A 98 -6.41 -4.58 2.39
C ALA A 98 -7.83 -4.30 1.85
N VAL A 99 -8.35 -3.07 2.04
CA VAL A 99 -9.62 -2.64 1.45
C VAL A 99 -9.58 -2.71 -0.07
N ARG A 100 -8.48 -2.28 -0.71
CA ARG A 100 -8.33 -2.41 -2.16
C ARG A 100 -8.42 -3.85 -2.63
N ARG A 101 -7.69 -4.77 -1.98
CA ARG A 101 -7.74 -6.20 -2.35
C ARG A 101 -9.15 -6.74 -2.28
N LEU A 102 -9.91 -6.36 -1.26
CA LEU A 102 -11.31 -6.73 -1.12
C LEU A 102 -12.18 -6.21 -2.29
N LEU A 103 -12.00 -4.94 -2.69
CA LEU A 103 -12.72 -4.36 -3.82
C LEU A 103 -12.37 -5.04 -5.15
N THR A 104 -11.09 -5.38 -5.37
CA THR A 104 -10.63 -6.11 -6.55
C THR A 104 -11.28 -7.48 -6.64
N ILE A 105 -11.29 -8.24 -5.54
CA ILE A 105 -11.92 -9.57 -5.48
C ILE A 105 -13.41 -9.46 -5.81
N GLY A 106 -14.11 -8.47 -5.25
CA GLY A 106 -15.52 -8.23 -5.55
C GLY A 106 -15.79 -7.93 -7.03
N ALA A 107 -14.97 -7.05 -7.64
CA ALA A 107 -15.11 -6.71 -9.05
C ALA A 107 -14.82 -7.91 -9.98
N GLU A 108 -13.78 -8.69 -9.68
CA GLU A 108 -13.43 -9.89 -10.43
C GLU A 108 -14.53 -10.96 -10.36
N MET A 109 -15.19 -11.08 -9.21
CA MET A 109 -16.27 -12.03 -8.97
C MET A 109 -17.55 -11.68 -9.74
N THR A 110 -17.97 -10.40 -9.75
CA THR A 110 -19.17 -9.95 -10.46
C THR A 110 -19.06 -10.12 -11.98
N LEU A 111 -17.87 -9.91 -12.54
CA LEU A 111 -17.67 -9.93 -13.99
C LEU A 111 -17.48 -11.34 -14.57
N ARG A 112 -17.14 -12.34 -13.75
CA ARG A 112 -16.81 -13.68 -14.23
C ARG A 112 -17.98 -14.63 -14.47
N GLY A 113 -19.22 -14.26 -14.08
CA GLY A 113 -20.50 -14.83 -14.54
C GLY A 113 -20.75 -16.33 -14.30
N ASP A 114 -19.85 -17.18 -14.77
CA ASP A 114 -19.82 -18.65 -14.67
C ASP A 114 -18.58 -19.12 -13.88
N ILE A 115 -18.64 -18.96 -12.56
CA ILE A 115 -17.62 -19.46 -11.66
C ILE A 115 -18.01 -20.85 -11.14
N THR A 116 -17.16 -21.84 -11.38
CA THR A 116 -17.27 -23.16 -10.73
C THR A 116 -17.31 -23.01 -9.22
N GLU A 117 -18.07 -23.85 -8.51
CA GLU A 117 -18.20 -23.81 -7.03
C GLU A 117 -16.84 -23.77 -6.31
N VAL A 118 -15.84 -24.49 -6.83
CA VAL A 118 -14.47 -24.49 -6.29
C VAL A 118 -13.83 -23.10 -6.34
N ARG A 119 -14.01 -22.37 -7.45
CA ARG A 119 -13.40 -21.05 -7.65
C ARG A 119 -14.15 -19.99 -6.85
N PHE A 120 -15.48 -20.10 -6.76
CA PHE A 120 -16.30 -19.26 -5.90
C PHE A 120 -15.86 -19.37 -4.43
N ASN A 121 -15.64 -20.60 -3.94
CA ASN A 121 -15.19 -20.81 -2.56
C ASN A 121 -13.79 -20.22 -2.30
N GLN A 122 -12.88 -20.27 -3.29
CA GLN A 122 -11.58 -19.60 -3.20
C GLN A 122 -11.72 -18.07 -3.11
N TYR A 123 -12.55 -17.45 -3.94
CA TYR A 123 -12.79 -16.00 -3.86
C TYR A 123 -13.44 -15.59 -2.53
N LEU A 124 -14.40 -16.38 -2.04
CA LEU A 124 -14.99 -16.15 -0.71
C LEU A 124 -13.94 -16.24 0.38
N PHE A 125 -13.08 -17.25 0.35
CA PHE A 125 -12.00 -17.40 1.33
C PHE A 125 -11.02 -16.23 1.27
N ASP A 126 -10.59 -15.82 0.07
CA ASP A 126 -9.70 -14.67 -0.12
C ASP A 126 -10.34 -13.35 0.35
N ALA A 127 -11.64 -13.17 0.13
CA ALA A 127 -12.39 -12.02 0.62
C ALA A 127 -12.48 -12.05 2.15
N LEU A 128 -12.79 -13.19 2.76
CA LEU A 128 -12.86 -13.35 4.22
C LEU A 128 -11.51 -13.09 4.88
N VAL A 129 -10.42 -13.60 4.32
CA VAL A 129 -9.06 -13.33 4.81
C VAL A 129 -8.76 -11.83 4.72
N SER A 130 -9.10 -11.18 3.60
CA SER A 130 -8.89 -9.74 3.43
C SER A 130 -9.68 -8.93 4.45
N ILE A 131 -10.94 -9.29 4.71
CA ILE A 131 -11.78 -8.68 5.76
C ILE A 131 -11.17 -8.91 7.14
N GLY A 132 -10.70 -10.12 7.44
CA GLY A 132 -10.02 -10.43 8.70
C GLY A 132 -8.79 -9.57 8.93
N ILE A 133 -7.98 -9.35 7.89
CA ILE A 133 -6.82 -8.46 7.95
C ILE A 133 -7.25 -7.01 8.21
N ILE A 134 -8.27 -6.50 7.52
CA ILE A 134 -8.80 -5.14 7.73
C ILE A 134 -9.23 -4.98 9.20
N LEU A 135 -10.01 -5.91 9.73
CA LEU A 135 -10.49 -5.87 11.10
C LEU A 135 -9.33 -5.89 12.10
N ALA A 136 -8.34 -6.77 11.90
CA ALA A 136 -7.16 -6.85 12.75
C ALA A 136 -6.37 -5.52 12.75
N LEU A 137 -6.19 -4.90 11.59
CA LEU A 137 -5.48 -3.62 11.47
C LEU A 137 -6.27 -2.46 12.09
N VAL A 138 -7.59 -2.43 11.93
CA VAL A 138 -8.46 -1.43 12.55
C VAL A 138 -8.44 -1.57 14.08
N ILE A 139 -8.49 -2.79 14.60
CA ILE A 139 -8.37 -3.07 16.04
C ILE A 139 -7.00 -2.61 16.55
N ALA A 140 -5.91 -2.93 15.84
CA ALA A 140 -4.57 -2.49 16.18
C ALA A 140 -4.47 -0.95 16.21
N LEU A 141 -5.09 -0.27 15.24
CA LEU A 141 -5.14 1.19 15.18
C LEU A 141 -5.95 1.78 16.34
N TYR A 142 -7.10 1.18 16.67
CA TYR A 142 -7.92 1.59 17.81
C TYR A 142 -7.16 1.46 19.14
N ILE A 143 -6.50 0.33 19.38
CA ILE A 143 -5.68 0.11 20.58
C ILE A 143 -4.52 1.11 20.65
N TYR A 144 -3.87 1.38 19.51
CA TYR A 144 -2.79 2.36 19.44
C TYR A 144 -3.30 3.78 19.76
N GLY A 145 -4.45 4.17 19.19
CA GLY A 145 -5.08 5.47 19.42
C GLY A 145 -5.52 5.68 20.87
N LEU A 146 -6.01 4.63 21.55
CA LEU A 146 -6.33 4.71 22.99
C LEU A 146 -5.12 5.05 23.86
N ARG A 147 -3.91 4.71 23.42
CA ARG A 147 -2.67 4.86 24.18
C ARG A 147 -2.08 6.28 24.11
N TRP A 148 -2.63 7.14 23.26
CA TRP A 148 -2.17 8.51 22.99
C TRP A 148 -3.24 9.56 23.33
N LYS A 149 -3.88 9.45 24.50
CA LYS A 149 -4.63 10.58 25.07
C LYS A 149 -3.64 11.44 25.87
N PRO A 150 -3.29 12.67 25.43
CA PRO A 150 -2.49 13.57 26.26
C PRO A 150 -3.28 13.85 27.53
N ILE A 151 -2.65 13.64 28.68
CA ILE A 151 -3.19 14.08 29.96
C ILE A 151 -3.21 15.61 29.88
N GLU A 152 -4.37 16.21 29.61
CA GLU A 152 -4.53 17.66 29.72
C GLU A 152 -4.17 18.03 31.17
N PRO A 153 -3.17 18.91 31.40
CA PRO A 153 -2.90 19.38 32.74
C PRO A 153 -4.14 20.16 33.19
N VAL A 154 -4.86 19.60 34.16
CA VAL A 154 -5.94 20.28 34.87
C VAL A 154 -5.35 21.56 35.43
N VAL A 155 -5.62 22.68 34.77
CA VAL A 155 -5.27 24.01 35.24
C VAL A 155 -6.13 24.25 36.48
N LEU A 156 -5.55 24.02 37.65
CA LEU A 156 -6.14 24.41 38.92
C LEU A 156 -6.26 25.94 38.92
N LYS A 157 -7.50 26.44 38.85
CA LYS A 157 -7.85 27.82 39.16
C LYS A 157 -7.89 28.03 40.67
#